data_AF-A0A660UEJ5-F1
#
_entry.id   AF-A0A660UEJ5-F1
#
_cell.length_a   1.000
_cell.length_b   1.000
_cell.length_c   1.000
_cell.angle_alpha   90.00
_cell.angle_beta   90.00
_cell.angle_gamma   90.00
#
_symmetry.space_group_name_H-M   'P 1'
#
loop_
_entity.id
_entity.type
_entity.pdbx_description
1 polymer ?
#
loop_
_entity_poly.entity_id
_entity_poly.type
_entity_poly.pdbx_seq_one_letter_code
_entity_poly.pdbx_strand_id
1 'polypeptide(L)'
;LSGVAVGGLNAFLVVSLNLQPFIVTLATMSIVRSIVYGILKGIVLADFPEKFLDLGYVYVFKIPLLFLIVVGTAVIIIILLKKTVIGRYIFAMGAK
;
A
#
# COMPACT_ATOMS: atom_id res chain seq x y z
N LEU A 1 10.57 23.51 -14.58
CA LEU A 1 12.02 23.28 -14.41
C LEU A 1 12.35 21.96 -13.69
N SER A 2 11.67 21.61 -12.60
CA SER A 2 11.98 20.42 -11.78
C SER A 2 11.97 19.09 -12.56
N GLY A 3 11.06 18.93 -13.53
CA GLY A 3 11.01 17.73 -14.38
C GLY A 3 12.24 17.54 -15.28
N VAL A 4 12.85 18.64 -15.75
CA VAL A 4 14.09 18.59 -16.56
C VAL A 4 15.28 18.19 -15.69
N ALA A 5 15.34 18.67 -14.45
CA ALA A 5 16.37 18.27 -13.49
C ALA A 5 16.28 16.78 -13.13
N VAL A 6 15.08 16.26 -12.87
CA VAL A 6 14.86 14.84 -12.58
C VAL A 6 15.13 13.97 -13.82
N GLY A 7 14.74 14.42 -15.02
CA GLY A 7 15.06 13.74 -16.27
C GLY A 7 16.57 13.68 -16.54
N GLY A 8 17.29 14.79 -16.33
CA GLY A 8 18.74 14.88 -16.46
C GLY A 8 19.47 13.99 -15.45
N LEU A 9 19.00 13.91 -14.20
CA LEU A 9 19.54 13.01 -13.18
C LEU A 9 19.35 11.54 -13.57
N ASN A 10 18.16 11.15 -14.04
CA ASN A 10 17.92 9.79 -14.51
C ASN A 10 18.83 9.43 -15.70
N ALA A 11 18.98 10.34 -16.67
CA ALA A 11 19.86 10.14 -17.82
C ALA A 11 21.35 10.03 -17.41
N PHE A 12 21.81 10.89 -16.49
CA PHE A 12 23.17 10.86 -15.97
C PHE A 12 23.50 9.56 -15.23
N LEU A 13 22.59 9.08 -14.37
CA LEU A 13 22.77 7.85 -13.61
C LEU A 13 22.80 6.61 -14.52
N VAL A 14 22.00 6.59 -15.59
CA VAL A 14 22.02 5.50 -16.57
C VAL A 14 23.35 5.48 -17.34
N VAL A 15 23.80 6.65 -17.83
CA VAL A 15 25.04 6.76 -18.62
C VAL A 15 26.29 6.50 -17.77
N SER A 16 26.33 6.99 -16.52
CA SER A 16 27.51 6.87 -15.66
C SER A 16 27.62 5.53 -14.94
N LEU A 17 26.51 4.85 -14.64
CA LEU A 17 26.51 3.62 -13.82
C LEU A 17 26.14 2.35 -14.61
N ASN A 18 25.83 2.45 -15.91
CA ASN A 18 25.40 1.33 -16.76
C ASN A 18 24.23 0.52 -16.17
N LEU A 19 23.41 1.16 -15.34
CA LEU A 19 22.26 0.53 -14.71
C LEU A 19 21.09 0.46 -15.70
N GLN A 20 20.29 -0.62 -15.63
CA GLN A 20 19.07 -0.71 -16.43
C GLN A 20 18.15 0.50 -16.11
N PRO A 21 17.65 1.22 -17.13
CA PRO A 21 16.85 2.45 -16.94
C PRO A 21 15.63 2.28 -16.03
N PHE A 22 15.07 1.07 -15.98
CA PHE A 22 13.96 0.71 -15.11
C PHE A 22 14.30 0.85 -13.61
N ILE A 23 15.49 0.40 -13.20
CA ILE A 23 15.91 0.43 -11.79
C ILE A 23 16.14 1.89 -11.35
N VAL A 24 16.77 2.69 -12.22
CA VAL A 24 17.07 4.10 -11.93
C VAL A 24 15.79 4.93 -11.80
N THR A 25 14.81 4.71 -12.67
CA THR A 25 13.53 5.42 -12.61
C THR A 25 12.69 5.04 -11.39
N LEU A 26 12.64 3.74 -11.03
CA LEU A 26 12.00 3.29 -9.79
C LEU A 26 12.68 3.86 -8.53
N ALA A 27 14.02 3.86 -8.51
CA ALA A 27 14.80 4.42 -7.40
C ALA A 27 14.55 5.93 -7.26
N THR A 28 14.64 6.67 -8.37
CA THR A 28 14.40 8.12 -8.38
C THR A 28 12.96 8.46 -7.98
N MET A 29 11.97 7.70 -8.47
CA MET A 29 10.57 7.84 -8.04
C MET A 29 10.42 7.63 -6.53
N SER A 30 11.07 6.60 -5.99
CA SER A 30 11.00 6.27 -4.55
C SER A 30 11.65 7.35 -3.68
N ILE A 31 12.79 7.90 -4.10
CA ILE A 31 13.50 8.98 -3.40
C ILE A 31 12.66 10.26 -3.41
N VAL A 32 12.20 10.68 -4.60
CA VAL A 32 11.37 11.88 -4.75
C VAL A 32 10.09 11.75 -3.92
N ARG A 33 9.42 10.59 -4.00
CA ARG A 33 8.20 10.31 -3.22
C ARG A 33 8.47 10.34 -1.71
N SER A 34 9.60 9.81 -1.26
CA SER A 34 10.00 9.84 0.16
C SER A 34 10.25 11.27 0.65
N ILE A 35 10.94 12.09 -0.14
CA ILE A 35 11.17 13.51 0.16
C ILE A 35 9.84 14.25 0.26
N VAL A 36 8.93 14.02 -0.69
CA VAL A 36 7.57 14.61 -0.68
C VAL A 36 6.82 14.22 0.60
N TYR A 37 6.85 12.95 1.02
CA TYR A 37 6.21 12.52 2.26
C TYR A 37 6.83 13.14 3.52
N GLY A 38 8.15 13.32 3.55
CA GLY A 38 8.83 14.00 4.66
C GLY A 38 8.42 15.47 4.78
N ILE A 39 8.31 16.16 3.65
CA ILE A 39 7.87 17.57 3.59
C ILE A 39 6.40 17.70 4.00
N LEU A 40 5.56 16.78 3.51
CA LEU A 40 4.13 16.76 3.82
C LEU A 40 3.82 16.33 5.26
N LYS A 41 4.83 16.03 6.10
CA LYS A 41 4.68 15.59 7.51
C LYS A 41 3.63 14.48 7.68
N GLY A 42 3.54 13.58 6.72
CA GLY A 42 2.59 12.46 6.72
C GLY A 42 1.17 12.79 6.24
N ILE A 43 0.88 14.05 5.88
CA ILE A 43 -0.37 14.41 5.21
C ILE A 43 -0.21 14.00 3.74
N VAL A 44 -0.58 12.77 3.42
CA VAL A 44 -0.71 12.37 2.03
C VAL A 44 -1.72 13.34 1.42
N LEU A 45 -1.31 14.15 0.43
CA LEU A 45 -2.22 14.90 -0.45
C LEU A 45 -2.98 13.85 -1.27
N ALA A 46 -3.89 13.20 -0.58
CA ALA A 46 -4.72 12.16 -1.12
C ALA A 46 -6.00 12.89 -1.46
N ASP A 47 -6.08 13.34 -2.70
CA ASP A 47 -7.27 13.94 -3.30
C ASP A 47 -8.29 12.81 -3.54
N PHE A 48 -8.67 12.15 -2.44
CA PHE A 48 -9.68 11.13 -2.45
C PHE A 48 -11.03 11.84 -2.52
N PRO A 49 -11.94 11.42 -3.42
CA PRO A 49 -13.29 11.96 -3.41
C PRO A 49 -13.89 11.77 -2.02
N GLU A 50 -14.60 12.78 -1.51
CA GLU A 50 -15.13 12.81 -0.13
C GLU A 50 -15.85 11.50 0.25
N LYS A 51 -16.58 10.92 -0.70
CA LYS A 51 -17.27 9.63 -0.56
C LYS A 51 -16.35 8.46 -0.19
N PHE A 52 -15.08 8.47 -0.59
CA PHE A 52 -14.10 7.44 -0.25
C PHE A 52 -13.56 7.63 1.17
N LEU A 53 -13.38 8.89 1.60
CA LEU A 53 -13.02 9.21 2.98
C LEU A 53 -14.16 8.85 3.93
N ASP A 54 -15.41 9.14 3.53
CA ASP A 54 -16.60 8.82 4.32
C ASP A 54 -16.68 7.33 4.66
N LEU A 55 -16.36 6.43 3.72
CA LEU A 55 -16.31 4.98 3.97
C LEU A 55 -15.32 4.60 5.08
N GLY A 56 -14.22 5.33 5.21
CA GLY A 56 -13.24 5.14 6.28
C GLY A 56 -13.70 5.65 7.64
N TYR A 57 -14.58 6.66 7.66
CA TYR A 57 -15.09 7.31 8.86
C TYR A 57 -16.54 6.92 9.20
N VAL A 58 -17.14 5.92 8.54
CA VAL A 58 -18.46 5.42 8.95
C VAL A 58 -18.35 4.73 10.31
N TYR A 59 -19.05 5.24 11.31
CA TYR A 59 -19.18 4.62 12.63
C TYR A 59 -20.55 3.99 12.80
N VAL A 60 -20.58 2.76 13.32
CA VAL A 60 -21.80 2.05 13.74
C VAL A 60 -21.68 1.78 15.24
N PHE A 61 -22.63 2.27 16.04
CA PHE A 61 -22.60 2.17 17.51
C PHE A 61 -21.26 2.61 18.15
N LYS A 62 -20.66 3.71 17.64
CA LYS A 62 -19.33 4.25 18.05
C LYS A 62 -18.12 3.37 17.68
N ILE A 63 -18.31 2.32 16.88
CA ILE A 63 -17.24 1.46 16.38
C ILE A 63 -17.04 1.74 14.88
N PRO A 64 -15.79 1.94 14.39
CA PRO A 64 -15.54 2.08 12.96
C PRO A 64 -16.06 0.88 12.17
N LEU A 65 -16.78 1.12 11.08
CA LEU A 65 -17.32 0.06 10.22
C LEU A 65 -16.22 -0.88 9.71
N LEU A 66 -15.05 -0.32 9.38
CA LEU A 66 -13.87 -1.09 8.97
C LEU A 66 -13.47 -2.15 10.00
N PHE A 67 -13.51 -1.81 11.30
CA PHE A 67 -13.20 -2.75 12.37
C PHE A 67 -14.22 -3.89 12.39
N LEU A 68 -15.51 -3.58 12.23
CA LEU A 68 -16.57 -4.59 12.20
C LEU A 68 -16.44 -5.54 11.01
N ILE A 69 -16.05 -5.03 9.83
CA ILE A 69 -15.79 -5.85 8.63
C ILE A 69 -14.63 -6.81 8.86
N VAL A 70 -13.53 -6.33 9.46
CA VAL A 70 -12.36 -7.16 9.78
C VAL A 70 -12.75 -8.26 10.76
N VAL A 71 -13.46 -7.91 11.84
CA VAL A 71 -13.92 -8.89 12.84
C VAL A 71 -14.87 -9.91 12.20
N GLY A 72 -15.83 -9.46 11.40
CA GLY A 72 -16.76 -10.35 10.69
C GLY A 72 -16.03 -11.32 9.76
N THR A 73 -15.08 -10.82 8.98
CA THR A 73 -14.26 -11.64 8.07
C THR A 73 -13.39 -12.63 8.86
N ALA A 74 -12.78 -12.20 9.96
CA ALA A 74 -12.01 -13.07 10.83
C ALA A 74 -12.86 -14.21 11.41
N VAL A 75 -14.09 -13.92 11.86
CA VAL A 75 -15.03 -14.94 12.34
C VAL A 75 -15.37 -15.94 11.23
N ILE A 76 -15.67 -15.46 10.02
CA ILE A 76 -15.94 -16.32 8.86
C ILE A 76 -14.74 -17.22 8.57
N ILE A 77 -13.53 -16.66 8.54
CA ILE A 77 -12.28 -17.40 8.32
C ILE A 77 -12.07 -18.44 9.43
N ILE A 78 -12.26 -18.10 10.70
CA ILE A 78 -12.12 -19.04 11.82
C ILE A 78 -13.10 -20.21 11.68
N ILE A 79 -14.36 -19.93 11.33
CA ILE A 79 -15.37 -20.96 11.11
C ILE A 79 -14.95 -21.83 9.91
N LEU A 80 -14.53 -21.22 8.81
CA LEU A 80 -14.07 -21.94 7.62
C LEU A 80 -12.88 -22.83 7.97
N LEU A 81 -11.89 -22.32 8.69
CA LEU A 81 -10.71 -23.07 9.10
C LEU A 81 -11.03 -24.23 10.05
N LYS A 82 -11.93 -24.01 11.02
CA LYS A 82 -12.25 -25.03 12.04
C LYS A 82 -13.29 -26.06 11.59
N LYS A 83 -14.24 -25.67 10.73
CA LYS A 83 -15.41 -26.50 10.39
C LYS A 83 -15.37 -27.07 8.98
N THR A 84 -14.51 -26.58 8.07
CA THR A 84 -14.49 -27.06 6.68
C THR A 84 -13.24 -27.89 6.36
N VAL A 85 -13.39 -28.79 5.40
CA VAL A 85 -12.31 -29.63 4.86
C VAL A 85 -11.19 -28.76 4.26
N ILE A 86 -11.55 -27.67 3.58
CA ILE A 86 -10.63 -26.68 3.00
C ILE A 86 -9.72 -26.07 4.08
N GLY A 87 -10.27 -25.77 5.26
CA GLY A 87 -9.52 -25.25 6.40
C GLY A 87 -8.37 -26.16 6.84
N ARG A 88 -8.62 -27.48 6.91
CA ARG A 88 -7.59 -28.47 7.27
C ARG A 88 -6.49 -28.58 6.22
N TYR A 89 -6.84 -28.49 4.93
CA TYR A 89 -5.84 -28.48 3.85
C TYR A 89 -4.96 -27.23 3.89
N ILE A 90 -5.55 -26.05 4.11
CA ILE A 90 -4.80 -24.80 4.23
C ILE A 90 -3.84 -24.85 5.43
N PHE A 91 -4.31 -25.34 6.58
CA PHE A 91 -3.47 -25.45 7.79
C PHE A 91 -2.32 -26.46 7.61
N ALA A 92 -2.54 -27.54 6.86
CA ALA A 92 -1.49 -28.52 6.55
C ALA A 92 -0.45 -28.00 5.55
N MET A 93 -0.84 -27.14 4.59
CA MET A 93 0.11 -26.55 3.63
C MET A 93 1.00 -25.47 4.26
N GLY A 94 0.51 -24.75 5.27
CA GLY A 94 1.26 -23.70 5.97
C GLY A 94 2.25 -24.19 7.04
N ALA A 95 2.34 -25.51 7.27
CA ALA A 95 3.22 -26.09 8.30
C ALA A 95 4.69 -26.25 7.84
N LYS A 96 5.15 -25.44 6.87
CA LYS A 96 6.54 -25.42 6.38
C LYS A 96 7.14 -24.03 6.54
#